data_AF-A0A955X6W7-F1
#
_entry.id   AF-A0A955X6W7-F1
#
_cell.length_a   1.000
_cell.length_b   1.000
_cell.length_c   1.000
_cell.angle_alpha   90.00
_cell.angle_beta   90.00
_cell.angle_gamma   90.00
#
_symmetry.space_group_name_H-M   'P 1'
#
loop_
_entity.id
_entity.type
_entity.pdbx_description
1 polymer ?
#
loop_
_entity_poly.entity_id
_entity_poly.type
_entity_poly.pdbx_seq_one_letter_code
_entity_poly.pdbx_strand_id
1 'polypeptide(L)'
;MRILFVASECVPFAKAGGLGDVVGALPKALLARGHDVRVLLPKYGFIPAHEMWRHSAPLGVPMGSGEAWCAVWESHLPGSKVPVYFLEHDALFGGPDIYEGEGSLRGAARFGLLSRGAFQLCRALSWIPDVIHVHDWPSAWVPVMLNGVEAQSEFKGTATVLTIHNMAHQPKFPTEALEMLHIGKDELREDSLEDFGHLNPFKGGLYHATMLTTVSPRYAYEIRTPDGGAGLHQAMDMRGADLVGILNGIDDDIWDPATDRYLPAHFSSRDLSGKASCKDWLQREMGLQVRPDVPLFGVVSRLTDQKGLDVVVQVIDRLLELDAQLVVLGSGDRALEATLRSRDGWEDGRFAAVIGYNEALAHQIEAGADLFLMPSRFEPCGLNQLYSQRYGTLPIVRAVGGLDDTVEQFDPAHGRGTGFKLWNLTPDSLVATCAWAVETYRHHPAAFREMQRRAMTKPMGWDVSARGYEDVYAWALTRRRGS
;
A
#
# COMPACT_ATOMS: atom_id res chain seq x y z
N MET A 1 -11.38 -15.34 -15.57
CA MET A 1 -11.52 -14.01 -16.24
C MET A 1 -10.17 -13.59 -16.79
N ARG A 2 -10.16 -12.76 -17.83
CA ARG A 2 -8.98 -12.04 -18.32
C ARG A 2 -8.87 -10.69 -17.62
N ILE A 3 -7.79 -10.44 -16.89
CA ILE A 3 -7.65 -9.25 -16.03
C ILE A 3 -6.35 -8.54 -16.38
N LEU A 4 -6.44 -7.27 -16.78
CA LEU A 4 -5.28 -6.41 -17.00
C LEU A 4 -5.11 -5.47 -15.81
N PHE A 5 -3.98 -5.56 -15.13
CA PHE A 5 -3.55 -4.58 -14.15
C PHE A 5 -2.80 -3.44 -14.89
N VAL A 6 -3.18 -2.19 -14.65
CA VAL A 6 -2.45 -1.02 -15.15
C VAL A 6 -2.03 -0.19 -13.95
N ALA A 7 -0.72 0.01 -13.78
CA ALA A 7 -0.17 0.62 -12.58
C ALA A 7 1.08 1.46 -12.88
N SER A 8 1.43 2.35 -11.94
CA SER A 8 2.72 3.05 -11.90
C SER A 8 3.79 2.26 -11.13
N GLU A 9 3.39 1.32 -10.28
CA GLU A 9 4.30 0.57 -9.39
C GLU A 9 3.97 -0.91 -9.40
N CYS A 10 4.99 -1.74 -9.23
CA CYS A 10 4.89 -3.19 -9.05
C CYS A 10 6.22 -3.72 -8.55
N VAL A 11 6.23 -4.37 -7.39
CA VAL A 11 7.44 -5.00 -6.84
C VAL A 11 7.79 -6.27 -7.63
N PRO A 12 9.08 -6.50 -7.98
CA PRO A 12 10.27 -5.74 -7.59
C PRO A 12 10.69 -4.63 -8.58
N PHE A 13 9.93 -4.39 -9.64
CA PHE A 13 10.35 -3.52 -10.74
C PHE A 13 10.36 -2.04 -10.36
N ALA A 14 9.31 -1.55 -9.72
CA ALA A 14 9.17 -0.15 -9.31
C ALA A 14 8.34 -0.03 -8.04
N LYS A 15 8.79 0.75 -7.06
CA LYS A 15 8.11 0.96 -5.78
C LYS A 15 8.36 2.36 -5.25
N ALA A 16 7.30 3.04 -4.86
CA ALA A 16 7.30 4.27 -4.08
C ALA A 16 6.37 4.20 -2.86
N GLY A 17 5.33 3.35 -2.89
CA GLY A 17 4.41 3.12 -1.79
C GLY A 17 3.88 1.69 -1.73
N GLY A 18 2.76 1.52 -1.00
CA GLY A 18 2.10 0.22 -0.84
C GLY A 18 1.40 -0.29 -2.10
N LEU A 19 1.14 0.58 -3.09
CA LEU A 19 0.56 0.20 -4.38
C LEU A 19 1.42 -0.88 -5.06
N GLY A 20 2.74 -0.69 -5.08
CA GLY A 20 3.66 -1.64 -5.70
C GLY A 20 3.63 -3.03 -5.05
N ASP A 21 3.38 -3.10 -3.74
CA ASP A 21 3.24 -4.38 -3.03
C ASP A 21 1.94 -5.10 -3.45
N VAL A 22 0.84 -4.36 -3.60
CA VAL A 22 -0.44 -4.93 -4.07
C VAL A 22 -0.30 -5.48 -5.48
N VAL A 23 0.26 -4.70 -6.42
CA VAL A 23 0.43 -5.11 -7.82
C VAL A 23 1.49 -6.21 -7.96
N GLY A 24 2.45 -6.30 -7.03
CA GLY A 24 3.44 -7.38 -6.99
C GLY A 24 2.86 -8.73 -6.54
N ALA A 25 1.77 -8.74 -5.76
CA ALA A 25 1.28 -9.95 -5.09
C ALA A 25 -0.13 -10.38 -5.51
N LEU A 26 -1.10 -9.45 -5.58
CA LEU A 26 -2.49 -9.77 -5.93
C LEU A 26 -2.63 -10.47 -7.30
N PRO A 27 -1.89 -10.08 -8.36
CA PRO A 27 -1.93 -10.80 -9.63
C PRO A 27 -1.52 -12.27 -9.51
N LYS A 28 -0.55 -12.59 -8.65
CA LYS A 28 -0.11 -13.98 -8.41
C LYS A 28 -1.23 -14.79 -7.72
N ALA A 29 -1.87 -14.20 -6.73
CA ALA A 29 -3.00 -14.82 -6.04
C ALA A 29 -4.18 -15.08 -6.99
N LEU A 30 -4.52 -14.12 -7.85
CA LEU A 30 -5.57 -14.30 -8.87
C LEU A 30 -5.18 -15.35 -9.91
N LEU A 31 -3.92 -15.42 -10.35
CA LEU A 31 -3.45 -16.48 -11.24
C LEU A 31 -3.60 -17.87 -10.59
N ALA A 32 -3.22 -18.01 -9.32
CA ALA A 32 -3.36 -19.27 -8.58
C ALA A 32 -4.82 -19.72 -8.46
N ARG A 33 -5.77 -18.79 -8.58
CA ARG A 33 -7.22 -19.04 -8.57
C ARG A 33 -7.82 -19.27 -9.95
N GLY A 34 -6.99 -19.30 -11.00
CA GLY A 34 -7.37 -19.70 -12.36
C GLY A 34 -7.70 -18.54 -13.30
N HIS A 35 -7.34 -17.30 -12.94
CA HIS A 35 -7.51 -16.14 -13.82
C HIS A 35 -6.33 -15.97 -14.77
N ASP A 36 -6.59 -15.44 -15.98
CA ASP A 36 -5.55 -15.00 -16.92
C ASP A 36 -5.24 -13.54 -16.59
N VAL A 37 -4.15 -13.32 -15.87
CA VAL A 37 -3.79 -12.01 -15.31
C VAL A 37 -2.54 -11.49 -15.98
N ARG A 38 -2.54 -10.23 -16.38
CA ARG A 38 -1.40 -9.53 -16.98
C ARG A 38 -1.19 -8.20 -16.27
N VAL A 39 0.05 -7.73 -16.19
CA VAL A 39 0.39 -6.42 -15.60
C VAL A 39 1.02 -5.53 -16.66
N LEU A 40 0.64 -4.26 -16.69
CA LEU A 40 1.22 -3.23 -17.54
C LEU A 40 1.81 -2.10 -16.69
N LEU A 41 3.08 -1.77 -16.97
CA LEU A 41 3.85 -0.73 -16.30
C LEU A 41 4.55 0.17 -17.32
N PRO A 42 4.91 1.40 -16.94
CA PRO A 42 5.99 2.12 -17.61
C PRO A 42 7.33 1.40 -17.44
N LYS A 43 8.19 1.44 -18.45
CA LYS A 43 9.59 1.04 -18.30
C LYS A 43 10.41 2.23 -17.83
N TYR A 44 10.50 2.42 -16.51
CA TYR A 44 11.32 3.49 -15.94
C TYR A 44 12.81 3.29 -16.26
N GLY A 45 13.57 4.38 -16.36
CA GLY A 45 14.99 4.33 -16.73
C GLY A 45 15.86 3.49 -15.77
N PHE A 46 15.45 3.39 -14.50
CA PHE A 46 16.13 2.57 -13.50
C PHE A 46 15.76 1.07 -13.55
N ILE A 47 14.74 0.67 -14.32
CA ILE A 47 14.36 -0.73 -14.45
C ILE A 47 15.36 -1.42 -15.40
N PRO A 48 16.18 -2.36 -14.91
CA PRO A 48 17.13 -3.06 -15.76
C PRO A 48 16.36 -3.94 -16.75
N ALA A 49 16.83 -4.01 -18.00
CA ALA A 49 16.26 -4.91 -19.01
C ALA A 49 16.69 -6.38 -18.81
N HIS A 50 17.38 -6.70 -17.72
CA HIS A 50 17.79 -8.06 -17.37
C HIS A 50 16.53 -8.92 -17.16
N GLU A 51 16.53 -10.15 -17.71
CA GLU A 51 15.37 -11.07 -17.68
C GLU A 51 14.10 -10.52 -18.36
N MET A 52 14.24 -9.52 -19.22
CA MET A 52 13.18 -9.03 -20.09
C MET A 52 13.50 -9.36 -21.54
N TRP A 53 12.48 -9.57 -22.35
CA TRP A 53 12.63 -9.62 -23.80
C TRP A 53 11.80 -8.54 -24.46
N ARG A 54 12.34 -7.99 -25.54
CA ARG A 54 11.69 -6.94 -26.32
C ARG A 54 10.85 -7.56 -27.42
N HIS A 55 9.62 -7.11 -27.58
CA HIS A 55 8.78 -7.43 -28.73
C HIS A 55 9.40 -6.84 -30.00
N SER A 56 9.29 -7.56 -31.12
CA SER A 56 9.93 -7.16 -32.38
C SER A 56 9.30 -5.90 -32.99
N ALA A 57 7.98 -5.76 -32.88
CA ALA A 57 7.26 -4.60 -33.37
C ALA A 57 7.14 -3.54 -32.26
N PRO A 58 7.40 -2.26 -32.55
CA PRO A 58 7.07 -1.17 -31.64
C PRO A 58 5.55 -0.98 -31.59
N LEU A 59 5.08 -0.35 -30.52
CA LEU A 59 3.67 -0.03 -30.30
C LEU A 59 3.42 1.46 -30.54
N GLY A 60 2.63 1.78 -31.56
CA GLY A 60 2.17 3.15 -31.81
C GLY A 60 1.00 3.48 -30.89
N VAL A 61 1.12 4.54 -30.08
CA VAL A 61 0.06 5.01 -29.20
C VAL A 61 -0.44 6.37 -29.69
N PRO A 62 -1.70 6.50 -30.14
CA PRO A 62 -2.19 7.77 -30.66
C PRO A 62 -2.15 8.87 -29.60
N MET A 63 -1.44 9.97 -29.87
CA MET A 63 -1.30 11.12 -28.98
C MET A 63 -1.11 12.41 -29.79
N GLY A 64 -1.78 13.48 -29.37
CA GLY A 64 -1.75 14.79 -30.04
C GLY A 64 -2.14 14.69 -31.52
N SER A 65 -1.24 15.07 -32.41
CA SER A 65 -1.47 15.01 -33.86
C SER A 65 -0.91 13.74 -34.53
N GLY A 66 -0.39 12.78 -33.76
CA GLY A 66 0.28 11.60 -34.31
C GLY A 66 0.29 10.41 -33.35
N GLU A 67 1.40 9.68 -33.35
CA GLU A 67 1.61 8.51 -32.49
C GLU A 67 2.90 8.66 -31.69
N ALA A 68 2.83 8.37 -30.39
CA ALA A 68 3.98 8.13 -29.54
C ALA A 68 4.38 6.65 -29.66
N TRP A 69 5.54 6.40 -30.26
CA TRP A 69 6.05 5.05 -30.46
C TRP A 69 6.78 4.54 -29.23
N CYS A 70 6.35 3.39 -28.72
CA CYS A 70 6.95 2.74 -27.56
C CYS A 70 7.62 1.43 -27.97
N ALA A 71 8.74 1.08 -27.34
CA ALA A 71 9.14 -0.32 -27.31
C ALA A 71 8.32 -1.07 -26.26
N VAL A 72 7.93 -2.31 -26.55
CA VAL A 72 7.25 -3.17 -25.59
C VAL A 72 8.23 -4.21 -25.10
N TRP A 73 8.44 -4.24 -23.79
CA TRP A 73 9.21 -5.29 -23.12
C TRP A 73 8.27 -6.20 -22.34
N GLU A 74 8.68 -7.43 -22.14
CA GLU A 74 7.93 -8.42 -21.40
C GLU A 74 8.85 -9.18 -20.45
N SER A 75 8.33 -9.50 -19.28
CA SER A 75 8.93 -10.37 -18.27
C SER A 75 7.83 -11.09 -17.50
N HIS A 76 8.16 -11.74 -16.39
CA HIS A 76 7.19 -12.33 -15.46
C HIS A 76 7.38 -11.80 -14.05
N LEU A 77 6.31 -11.80 -13.25
CA LEU A 77 6.47 -11.57 -11.82
C LEU A 77 7.34 -12.69 -11.20
N PRO A 78 8.30 -12.35 -10.32
CA PRO A 78 9.17 -13.36 -9.71
C PRO A 78 8.38 -14.47 -9.00
N GLY A 79 8.78 -15.72 -9.23
CA GLY A 79 8.11 -16.89 -8.67
C GLY A 79 6.72 -17.17 -9.27
N SER A 80 6.35 -16.52 -10.38
CA SER A 80 5.02 -16.61 -10.98
C SER A 80 5.07 -16.65 -12.51
N LYS A 81 3.96 -17.07 -13.13
CA LYS A 81 3.76 -17.03 -14.59
C LYS A 81 2.93 -15.83 -15.04
N VAL A 82 2.65 -14.87 -14.16
CA VAL A 82 1.96 -13.63 -14.54
C VAL A 82 2.88 -12.80 -15.45
N PRO A 83 2.54 -12.57 -16.73
CA PRO A 83 3.33 -11.72 -17.61
C PRO A 83 3.21 -10.26 -17.17
N VAL A 84 4.34 -9.56 -17.27
CA VAL A 84 4.47 -8.12 -17.01
C VAL A 84 4.98 -7.47 -18.28
N TYR A 85 4.19 -6.55 -18.83
CA TYR A 85 4.54 -5.75 -19.99
C TYR A 85 5.00 -4.36 -19.57
N PHE A 86 6.03 -3.85 -20.24
CA PHE A 86 6.57 -2.53 -19.99
C PHE A 86 6.56 -1.68 -21.25
N LEU A 87 6.03 -0.46 -21.16
CA LEU A 87 6.11 0.53 -22.22
C LEU A 87 7.36 1.39 -22.04
N GLU A 88 8.32 1.25 -22.95
CA GLU A 88 9.51 2.10 -22.99
C GLU A 88 9.26 3.29 -23.90
N HIS A 89 9.43 4.49 -23.34
CA HIS A 89 9.44 5.74 -24.06
C HIS A 89 10.37 6.71 -23.34
N ASP A 90 11.65 6.75 -23.73
CA ASP A 90 12.73 7.41 -22.97
C ASP A 90 12.42 8.85 -22.53
N ALA A 91 11.82 9.66 -23.41
CA ALA A 91 11.51 11.06 -23.07
C ALA A 91 10.47 11.21 -21.92
N LEU A 92 9.62 10.20 -21.74
CA LEU A 92 8.54 10.22 -20.76
C LEU A 92 8.87 9.34 -19.54
N PHE A 93 9.48 8.17 -19.72
CA PHE A 93 9.74 7.23 -18.63
C PHE A 93 11.22 7.05 -18.27
N GLY A 94 12.16 7.63 -19.02
CA GLY A 94 13.61 7.46 -18.76
C GLY A 94 14.12 8.14 -17.48
N GLY A 95 13.31 8.95 -16.80
CA GLY A 95 13.68 9.62 -15.55
C GLY A 95 13.82 8.67 -14.35
N PRO A 96 14.52 9.10 -13.28
CA PRO A 96 14.75 8.29 -12.10
C PRO A 96 13.54 8.23 -11.14
N ASP A 97 12.54 9.10 -11.31
CA ASP A 97 11.38 9.22 -10.43
C ASP A 97 10.09 8.75 -11.12
N ILE A 98 9.37 7.85 -10.45
CA ILE A 98 8.07 7.32 -10.85
C ILE A 98 7.09 8.47 -11.09
N TYR A 99 7.10 9.48 -10.23
CA TYR A 99 6.11 10.56 -10.18
C TYR A 99 6.63 11.91 -10.72
N GLU A 100 7.74 11.90 -11.48
CA GLU A 100 8.28 13.09 -12.14
C GLU A 100 7.23 13.87 -12.96
N GLY A 101 7.17 15.19 -12.77
CA GLY A 101 6.35 16.08 -13.57
C GLY A 101 4.85 16.02 -13.24
N GLU A 102 4.48 15.53 -12.05
CA GLU A 102 3.12 15.65 -11.52
C GLU A 102 2.55 17.07 -11.64
N GLY A 103 1.28 17.15 -12.02
CA GLY A 103 0.57 18.40 -12.27
C GLY A 103 1.02 19.17 -13.53
N SER A 104 2.01 18.68 -14.28
CA SER A 104 2.45 19.28 -15.53
C SER A 104 1.87 18.56 -16.76
N LEU A 105 1.87 19.22 -17.91
CA LEU A 105 1.49 18.60 -19.18
C LEU A 105 2.35 17.35 -19.49
N ARG A 106 3.64 17.35 -19.09
CA ARG A 106 4.51 16.17 -19.21
C ARG A 106 4.02 15.02 -18.33
N GLY A 107 3.59 15.29 -17.10
CA GLY A 107 3.00 14.27 -16.21
C GLY A 107 1.71 13.67 -16.78
N ALA A 108 0.84 14.51 -17.35
CA ALA A 108 -0.34 14.05 -18.06
C ALA A 108 0.04 13.18 -19.28
N ALA A 109 1.09 13.56 -20.02
CA ALA A 109 1.58 12.79 -21.17
C ALA A 109 2.11 11.41 -20.75
N ARG A 110 2.90 11.33 -19.67
CA ARG A 110 3.44 10.08 -19.14
C ARG A 110 2.34 9.06 -18.87
N PHE A 111 1.36 9.45 -18.08
CA PHE A 111 0.35 8.52 -17.59
C PHE A 111 -0.88 8.38 -18.50
N GLY A 112 -1.11 9.37 -19.36
CA GLY A 112 -1.98 9.22 -20.52
C GLY A 112 -1.41 8.27 -21.57
N LEU A 113 -0.09 8.28 -21.83
CA LEU A 113 0.58 7.31 -22.69
C LEU A 113 0.42 5.88 -22.13
N LEU A 114 0.65 5.68 -20.82
CA LEU A 114 0.42 4.40 -20.16
C LEU A 114 -1.03 3.91 -20.36
N SER A 115 -1.99 4.78 -20.07
CA SER A 115 -3.42 4.46 -20.11
C SER A 115 -3.90 4.14 -21.52
N ARG A 116 -3.48 4.91 -22.51
CA ARG A 116 -3.84 4.69 -23.92
C ARG A 116 -3.07 3.53 -24.53
N GLY A 117 -1.81 3.36 -24.12
CA GLY A 117 -0.96 2.23 -24.46
C GLY A 117 -1.53 0.89 -23.97
N ALA A 118 -2.31 0.88 -22.88
CA ALA A 118 -3.01 -0.33 -22.42
C ALA A 118 -3.94 -0.91 -23.49
N PHE A 119 -4.76 -0.07 -24.13
CA PHE A 119 -5.67 -0.50 -25.20
C PHE A 119 -4.90 -0.97 -26.43
N GLN A 120 -3.84 -0.24 -26.81
CA GLN A 120 -3.01 -0.61 -27.97
C GLN A 120 -2.25 -1.92 -27.73
N LEU A 121 -1.73 -2.14 -26.52
CA LEU A 121 -1.07 -3.39 -26.16
C LEU A 121 -2.03 -4.57 -26.25
N CYS A 122 -3.24 -4.43 -25.68
CA CYS A 122 -4.29 -5.45 -25.79
C CYS A 122 -4.62 -5.81 -27.24
N ARG A 123 -4.71 -4.80 -28.13
CA ARG A 123 -4.89 -5.00 -29.58
C ARG A 123 -3.74 -5.76 -30.21
N ALA A 124 -2.50 -5.33 -29.96
CA ALA A 124 -1.30 -5.96 -30.51
C ALA A 124 -1.18 -7.43 -30.09
N LEU A 125 -1.59 -7.74 -28.86
CA LEU A 125 -1.60 -9.10 -28.32
C LEU A 125 -2.84 -9.92 -28.72
N SER A 126 -3.81 -9.33 -29.45
CA SER A 126 -5.12 -9.93 -29.74
C SER A 126 -5.81 -10.47 -28.47
N TRP A 127 -5.65 -9.74 -27.37
CA TRP A 127 -6.10 -10.14 -26.04
C TRP A 127 -6.88 -9.01 -25.41
N ILE A 128 -8.21 -9.15 -25.41
CA ILE A 128 -9.14 -8.17 -24.83
C ILE A 128 -9.52 -8.65 -23.42
N PRO A 129 -9.27 -7.83 -22.37
CA PRO A 129 -9.57 -8.19 -21.00
C PRO A 129 -11.06 -8.13 -20.70
N ASP A 130 -11.52 -8.99 -19.80
CA ASP A 130 -12.84 -8.85 -19.17
C ASP A 130 -12.83 -7.63 -18.23
N VAL A 131 -11.75 -7.45 -17.46
CA VAL A 131 -11.58 -6.37 -16.50
C VAL A 131 -10.23 -5.68 -16.69
N ILE A 132 -10.22 -4.33 -16.72
CA ILE A 132 -9.00 -3.54 -16.51
C ILE A 132 -9.02 -3.00 -15.09
N HIS A 133 -8.10 -3.49 -14.27
CA HIS A 133 -7.91 -3.07 -12.89
C HIS A 133 -6.85 -1.96 -12.85
N VAL A 134 -7.27 -0.76 -12.48
CA VAL A 134 -6.45 0.44 -12.46
C VAL A 134 -6.20 0.85 -11.01
N HIS A 135 -5.02 1.41 -10.76
CA HIS A 135 -4.56 1.80 -9.43
C HIS A 135 -4.18 3.28 -9.41
N ASP A 136 -4.85 4.04 -8.55
CA ASP A 136 -4.66 5.47 -8.31
C ASP A 136 -4.71 6.36 -9.58
N TRP A 137 -4.41 7.64 -9.40
CA TRP A 137 -4.43 8.66 -10.45
C TRP A 137 -3.60 8.31 -11.72
N PRO A 138 -2.44 7.60 -11.65
CA PRO A 138 -1.61 7.35 -12.83
C PRO A 138 -2.29 6.50 -13.91
N SER A 139 -3.25 5.68 -13.53
CA SER A 139 -4.01 4.83 -14.46
C SER A 139 -5.49 5.19 -14.52
N ALA A 140 -5.91 6.22 -13.78
CA ALA A 140 -7.29 6.68 -13.71
C ALA A 140 -7.82 7.29 -15.03
N TRP A 141 -6.94 7.57 -16.00
CA TRP A 141 -7.36 7.95 -17.36
C TRP A 141 -8.02 6.79 -18.13
N VAL A 142 -7.66 5.54 -17.83
CA VAL A 142 -8.19 4.35 -18.51
C VAL A 142 -9.72 4.27 -18.46
N PRO A 143 -10.41 4.36 -17.30
CA PRO A 143 -11.88 4.32 -17.27
C PRO A 143 -12.52 5.49 -18.03
N VAL A 144 -11.92 6.69 -18.01
CA VAL A 144 -12.40 7.84 -18.80
C VAL A 144 -12.30 7.54 -20.30
N MET A 145 -11.16 6.99 -20.74
CA MET A 145 -10.95 6.59 -22.13
C MET A 145 -11.87 5.42 -22.54
N LEU A 146 -12.12 4.47 -21.64
CA LEU A 146 -12.99 3.32 -21.88
C LEU A 146 -14.43 3.74 -22.17
N ASN A 147 -14.96 4.73 -21.44
CA ASN A 147 -16.31 5.23 -21.62
C ASN A 147 -16.42 6.36 -22.66
N GLY A 148 -15.29 6.95 -23.05
CA GLY A 148 -15.20 7.93 -24.13
C GLY A 148 -14.74 7.29 -25.44
N VAL A 149 -13.44 7.43 -25.73
CA VAL A 149 -12.84 7.04 -27.02
C VAL A 149 -12.96 5.56 -27.37
N GLU A 150 -13.02 4.68 -26.38
CA GLU A 150 -13.10 3.22 -26.56
C GLU A 150 -14.51 2.66 -26.35
N ALA A 151 -15.53 3.52 -26.17
CA ALA A 151 -16.88 3.08 -25.82
C ALA A 151 -17.53 2.15 -26.86
N GLN A 152 -17.17 2.32 -28.13
CA GLN A 152 -17.73 1.57 -29.27
C GLN A 152 -16.72 0.63 -29.92
N SER A 153 -15.57 0.40 -29.28
CA SER A 153 -14.54 -0.49 -29.78
C SER A 153 -14.75 -1.93 -29.28
N GLU A 154 -13.77 -2.80 -29.51
CA GLU A 154 -13.75 -4.17 -29.00
C GLU A 154 -13.77 -4.24 -27.46
N PHE A 155 -13.45 -3.14 -26.77
CA PHE A 155 -13.48 -3.02 -25.31
C PHE A 155 -14.86 -2.68 -24.74
N LYS A 156 -15.91 -2.55 -25.56
CA LYS A 156 -17.27 -2.20 -25.07
C LYS A 156 -17.77 -3.10 -23.95
N GLY A 157 -17.38 -4.39 -23.93
CA GLY A 157 -17.75 -5.37 -22.91
C GLY A 157 -16.78 -5.50 -21.73
N THR A 158 -15.69 -4.72 -21.73
CA THR A 158 -14.68 -4.68 -20.67
C THR A 158 -15.16 -3.78 -19.53
N ALA A 159 -15.02 -4.22 -18.29
CA ALA A 159 -15.29 -3.43 -17.10
C ALA A 159 -14.00 -2.82 -16.53
N THR A 160 -14.13 -1.76 -15.74
CA THR A 160 -13.01 -1.15 -15.01
C THR A 160 -13.22 -1.18 -13.52
N VAL A 161 -12.16 -1.52 -12.79
CA VAL A 161 -12.12 -1.41 -11.33
C VAL A 161 -11.00 -0.46 -10.97
N LEU A 162 -11.28 0.61 -10.23
CA LEU A 162 -10.27 1.53 -9.73
C LEU A 162 -10.03 1.28 -8.25
N THR A 163 -8.81 0.88 -7.88
CA THR A 163 -8.39 0.83 -6.47
C THR A 163 -7.76 2.15 -6.06
N ILE A 164 -8.27 2.67 -4.95
CA ILE A 164 -7.79 3.85 -4.25
C ILE A 164 -6.83 3.40 -3.14
N HIS A 165 -5.53 3.62 -3.30
CA HIS A 165 -4.55 3.38 -2.24
C HIS A 165 -4.29 4.64 -1.41
N ASN A 166 -4.45 5.83 -2.02
CA ASN A 166 -4.28 7.10 -1.33
C ASN A 166 -5.20 8.19 -1.89
N MET A 167 -6.27 8.50 -1.17
CA MET A 167 -7.21 9.58 -1.52
C MET A 167 -6.56 10.97 -1.57
N ALA A 168 -5.48 11.22 -0.83
CA ALA A 168 -4.89 12.56 -0.78
C ALA A 168 -4.07 12.90 -2.05
N HIS A 169 -3.64 11.91 -2.83
CA HIS A 169 -2.72 12.13 -3.94
C HIS A 169 -3.46 12.34 -5.27
N GLN A 170 -3.78 13.61 -5.56
CA GLN A 170 -4.63 14.00 -6.69
C GLN A 170 -4.01 15.16 -7.48
N PRO A 171 -2.95 14.92 -8.27
CA PRO A 171 -2.35 15.99 -9.08
C PRO A 171 -3.37 16.55 -10.08
N LYS A 172 -3.34 17.88 -10.24
CA LYS A 172 -4.21 18.64 -11.15
C LYS A 172 -3.43 19.07 -12.38
N PHE A 173 -4.00 18.90 -13.57
CA PHE A 173 -3.30 19.07 -14.84
C PHE A 173 -3.90 20.20 -15.71
N PRO A 174 -3.11 20.79 -16.62
CA PRO A 174 -3.61 21.73 -17.61
C PRO A 174 -4.65 21.10 -18.55
N THR A 175 -5.65 21.88 -19.00
CA THR A 175 -6.76 21.37 -19.84
C THR A 175 -6.33 20.98 -21.25
N GLU A 176 -5.18 21.48 -21.71
CA GLU A 176 -4.51 21.11 -22.96
C GLU A 176 -4.22 19.61 -23.05
N ALA A 177 -4.13 18.91 -21.91
CA ALA A 177 -3.94 17.48 -21.90
C ALA A 177 -5.12 16.71 -22.55
N LEU A 178 -6.33 17.27 -22.60
CA LEU A 178 -7.46 16.60 -23.27
C LEU A 178 -7.17 16.36 -24.76
N GLU A 179 -6.69 17.38 -25.46
CA GLU A 179 -6.36 17.29 -26.88
C GLU A 179 -5.19 16.31 -27.10
N MET A 180 -4.15 16.40 -26.28
CA MET A 180 -3.01 15.49 -26.32
C MET A 180 -3.41 14.01 -26.12
N LEU A 181 -4.39 13.74 -25.24
CA LEU A 181 -4.84 12.38 -24.92
C LEU A 181 -6.04 11.92 -25.77
N HIS A 182 -6.49 12.77 -26.68
CA HIS A 182 -7.71 12.65 -27.49
C HIS A 182 -8.97 12.38 -26.64
N ILE A 183 -9.03 12.95 -25.44
CA ILE A 183 -10.23 12.90 -24.61
C ILE A 183 -11.17 14.03 -25.06
N GLY A 184 -12.44 13.72 -25.25
CA GLY A 184 -13.45 14.70 -25.68
C GLY A 184 -13.57 15.85 -24.66
N LYS A 185 -13.75 17.08 -25.16
CA LYS A 185 -13.94 18.28 -24.31
C LYS A 185 -15.18 18.18 -23.42
N ASP A 186 -16.14 17.33 -23.77
CA ASP A 186 -17.35 17.05 -22.98
C ASP A 186 -17.04 16.38 -21.63
N GLU A 187 -15.82 15.87 -21.43
CA GLU A 187 -15.34 15.35 -20.15
C GLU A 187 -14.79 16.44 -19.21
N LEU A 188 -14.59 17.67 -19.70
CA LEU A 188 -14.32 18.84 -18.87
C LEU A 188 -15.63 19.37 -18.25
N ARG A 189 -16.21 18.55 -17.37
CA ARG A 189 -17.43 18.87 -16.63
C ARG A 189 -17.26 18.51 -15.16
N GLU A 190 -18.09 19.15 -14.32
CA GLU A 190 -17.97 19.14 -12.86
C GLU A 190 -18.05 17.74 -12.24
N ASP A 191 -18.77 16.79 -12.83
CA ASP A 191 -18.87 15.44 -12.30
C ASP A 191 -17.74 14.51 -12.77
N SER A 192 -16.96 14.92 -13.77
CA SER A 192 -15.89 14.14 -14.41
C SER A 192 -14.51 14.75 -14.11
N LEU A 193 -13.78 15.22 -15.13
CA LEU A 193 -12.39 15.65 -14.99
C LEU A 193 -12.21 17.06 -14.41
N GLU A 194 -13.23 17.92 -14.44
CA GLU A 194 -13.05 19.33 -14.02
C GLU A 194 -12.79 19.42 -12.50
N ASP A 195 -11.78 20.20 -12.10
CA ASP A 195 -11.47 20.47 -10.70
C ASP A 195 -10.82 21.86 -10.57
N PHE A 196 -11.65 22.87 -10.33
CA PHE A 196 -11.27 24.29 -10.20
C PHE A 196 -10.40 24.78 -11.37
N GLY A 197 -10.89 24.58 -12.60
CA GLY A 197 -10.24 25.04 -13.84
C GLY A 197 -9.08 24.17 -14.32
N HIS A 198 -8.84 23.04 -13.66
CA HIS A 198 -7.83 22.05 -14.04
C HIS A 198 -8.49 20.69 -14.32
N LEU A 199 -7.71 19.75 -14.86
CA LEU A 199 -8.09 18.34 -14.97
C LEU A 199 -7.63 17.56 -13.75
N ASN A 200 -8.53 16.78 -13.16
CA ASN A 200 -8.23 15.80 -12.13
C ASN A 200 -8.57 14.39 -12.67
N PRO A 201 -7.59 13.63 -13.20
CA PRO A 201 -7.85 12.30 -13.73
C PRO A 201 -8.29 11.32 -12.66
N PHE A 202 -7.88 11.52 -11.40
CA PHE A 202 -8.34 10.70 -10.31
C PHE A 202 -9.84 10.84 -10.11
N LYS A 203 -10.35 12.09 -10.04
CA LYS A 203 -11.79 12.38 -10.01
C LYS A 203 -12.53 11.80 -11.21
N GLY A 204 -12.00 12.00 -12.43
CA GLY A 204 -12.57 11.38 -13.63
C GLY A 204 -12.61 9.85 -13.56
N GLY A 205 -11.55 9.22 -13.07
CA GLY A 205 -11.53 7.77 -12.88
C GLY A 205 -12.53 7.29 -11.82
N LEU A 206 -12.67 8.04 -10.72
CA LEU A 206 -13.68 7.78 -9.69
C LEU A 206 -15.10 7.92 -10.23
N TYR A 207 -15.35 8.76 -11.23
CA TYR A 207 -16.64 8.84 -11.89
C TYR A 207 -16.87 7.69 -12.88
N HIS A 208 -15.89 7.41 -13.73
CA HIS A 208 -16.03 6.51 -14.89
C HIS A 208 -15.82 5.02 -14.58
N ALA A 209 -15.09 4.68 -13.52
CA ALA A 209 -14.82 3.28 -13.19
C ALA A 209 -16.12 2.53 -12.91
N THR A 210 -16.22 1.28 -13.36
CA THR A 210 -17.42 0.46 -13.18
C THR A 210 -17.66 0.13 -11.70
N MET A 211 -16.59 -0.23 -10.99
CA MET A 211 -16.57 -0.41 -9.54
C MET A 211 -15.35 0.29 -8.95
N LEU A 212 -15.43 0.64 -7.68
CA LEU A 212 -14.33 1.20 -6.91
C LEU A 212 -13.93 0.22 -5.81
N THR A 213 -12.64 0.12 -5.55
CA THR A 213 -12.17 -0.49 -4.31
C THR A 213 -11.22 0.41 -3.56
N THR A 214 -11.04 0.13 -2.28
CA THR A 214 -9.96 0.70 -1.50
C THR A 214 -9.41 -0.35 -0.55
N VAL A 215 -8.31 -0.04 0.14
CA VAL A 215 -7.47 -1.03 0.80
C VAL A 215 -7.90 -1.38 2.24
N SER A 216 -9.08 -0.91 2.68
CA SER A 216 -9.75 -1.40 3.90
C SER A 216 -11.23 -0.97 3.99
N PRO A 217 -12.11 -1.76 4.65
CA PRO A 217 -13.52 -1.39 4.90
C PRO A 217 -13.70 -0.07 5.65
N ARG A 218 -12.93 0.17 6.70
CA ARG A 218 -12.98 1.41 7.48
C ARG A 218 -12.55 2.60 6.64
N TYR A 219 -11.49 2.44 5.86
CA TYR A 219 -11.04 3.52 4.98
C TYR A 219 -12.06 3.84 3.89
N ALA A 220 -12.79 2.84 3.37
CA ALA A 220 -13.91 3.06 2.45
C ALA A 220 -15.01 3.97 3.03
N TYR A 221 -15.24 3.86 4.35
CA TYR A 221 -16.11 4.80 5.06
C TYR A 221 -15.45 6.17 5.24
N GLU A 222 -14.19 6.21 5.69
CA GLU A 222 -13.49 7.46 6.00
C GLU A 222 -13.31 8.38 4.79
N ILE A 223 -13.04 7.85 3.59
CA ILE A 223 -12.88 8.65 2.37
C ILE A 223 -14.18 9.28 1.86
N ARG A 224 -15.32 8.92 2.45
CA ARG A 224 -16.62 9.56 2.19
C ARG A 224 -16.92 10.69 3.15
N THR A 225 -16.08 10.90 4.16
CA THR A 225 -16.21 12.01 5.10
C THR A 225 -15.42 13.23 4.62
N PRO A 226 -15.81 14.46 5.01
CA PRO A 226 -15.08 15.67 4.65
C PRO A 226 -13.58 15.62 4.99
N ASP A 227 -13.25 15.07 6.17
CA ASP A 227 -11.87 14.98 6.66
C ASP A 227 -11.04 13.93 5.89
N GLY A 228 -11.64 12.81 5.52
CA GLY A 228 -10.93 11.69 4.86
C GLY A 228 -10.96 11.73 3.33
N GLY A 229 -11.92 12.42 2.73
CA GLY A 229 -12.17 12.40 1.29
C GLY A 229 -11.30 13.36 0.47
N ALA A 230 -10.41 14.12 1.10
CA ALA A 230 -9.49 15.06 0.44
C ALA A 230 -10.17 15.95 -0.61
N GLY A 231 -11.35 16.51 -0.27
CA GLY A 231 -12.15 17.35 -1.17
C GLY A 231 -13.08 16.59 -2.12
N LEU A 232 -12.92 15.28 -2.31
CA LEU A 232 -13.77 14.43 -3.17
C LEU A 232 -14.83 13.62 -2.41
N HIS A 233 -15.02 13.87 -1.12
CA HIS A 233 -15.96 13.15 -0.26
C HIS A 233 -17.39 13.05 -0.84
N GLN A 234 -17.89 14.11 -1.50
CA GLN A 234 -19.21 14.08 -2.15
C GLN A 234 -19.24 13.13 -3.35
N ALA A 235 -18.20 13.11 -4.18
CA ALA A 235 -18.08 12.16 -5.29
C ALA A 235 -18.01 10.72 -4.78
N MET A 236 -17.25 10.50 -3.70
CA MET A 236 -17.16 9.19 -3.05
C MET A 236 -18.48 8.74 -2.43
N ASP A 237 -19.25 9.66 -1.85
CA ASP A 237 -20.55 9.34 -1.27
C ASP A 237 -21.56 8.93 -2.35
N MET A 238 -21.59 9.64 -3.48
CA MET A 238 -22.40 9.25 -4.66
C MET A 238 -22.01 7.87 -5.20
N ARG A 239 -20.72 7.52 -5.15
CA ARG A 239 -20.20 6.21 -5.55
C ARG A 239 -20.22 5.18 -4.41
N GLY A 240 -20.82 5.49 -3.26
CA GLY A 240 -20.72 4.67 -2.05
C GLY A 240 -21.26 3.24 -2.21
N ALA A 241 -22.26 3.04 -3.08
CA ALA A 241 -22.79 1.71 -3.41
C ALA A 241 -21.85 0.88 -4.29
N ASP A 242 -20.91 1.53 -4.97
CA ASP A 242 -19.96 0.91 -5.89
C ASP A 242 -18.56 0.75 -5.25
N LEU A 243 -18.38 1.24 -4.01
CA LEU A 243 -17.12 1.28 -3.30
C LEU A 243 -17.02 0.12 -2.31
N VAL A 244 -15.97 -0.70 -2.48
CA VAL A 244 -15.71 -1.87 -1.63
C VAL A 244 -14.34 -1.77 -0.98
N GLY A 245 -14.29 -1.80 0.34
CA GLY A 245 -13.03 -1.89 1.08
C GLY A 245 -12.55 -3.33 1.19
N ILE A 246 -11.36 -3.63 0.68
CA ILE A 246 -10.73 -4.96 0.71
C ILE A 246 -9.37 -4.81 1.38
N LEU A 247 -9.13 -5.53 2.47
CA LEU A 247 -7.85 -5.50 3.16
C LEU A 247 -6.73 -6.05 2.28
N ASN A 248 -5.56 -5.43 2.33
CA ASN A 248 -4.36 -5.99 1.72
C ASN A 248 -3.94 -7.28 2.45
N GLY A 249 -3.31 -8.18 1.68
CA GLY A 249 -2.60 -9.32 2.25
C GLY A 249 -1.12 -9.00 2.45
N ILE A 250 -0.42 -9.90 3.15
CA ILE A 250 1.04 -9.95 3.21
C ILE A 250 1.57 -11.13 2.40
N ASP A 251 2.81 -11.01 1.92
CA ASP A 251 3.51 -12.11 1.27
C ASP A 251 4.10 -13.02 2.35
N ASP A 252 3.47 -14.19 2.55
CA ASP A 252 3.89 -15.18 3.55
C ASP A 252 5.26 -15.80 3.22
N ASP A 253 5.76 -15.73 1.98
CA ASP A 253 7.09 -16.23 1.64
C ASP A 253 8.20 -15.27 2.10
N ILE A 254 7.87 -13.98 2.26
CA ILE A 254 8.78 -12.93 2.75
C ILE A 254 8.62 -12.76 4.26
N TRP A 255 7.38 -12.74 4.75
CA TRP A 255 7.05 -12.43 6.13
C TRP A 255 6.60 -13.68 6.92
N ASP A 256 7.52 -14.62 7.12
CA ASP A 256 7.28 -15.80 7.97
C ASP A 256 8.40 -16.01 8.99
N PRO A 257 8.14 -15.86 10.30
CA PRO A 257 9.16 -16.08 11.33
C PRO A 257 9.73 -17.51 11.37
N ALA A 258 9.10 -18.48 10.70
CA ALA A 258 9.59 -19.84 10.61
C ALA A 258 10.67 -20.03 9.53
N THR A 259 10.77 -19.13 8.55
CA THR A 259 11.68 -19.26 7.40
C THR A 259 12.42 -17.98 7.02
N ASP A 260 12.10 -16.86 7.66
CA ASP A 260 12.69 -15.56 7.35
C ASP A 260 14.22 -15.58 7.55
N ARG A 261 14.93 -15.33 6.45
CA ARG A 261 16.39 -15.36 6.36
C ARG A 261 17.09 -14.25 7.16
N TYR A 262 16.38 -13.18 7.51
CA TYR A 262 16.94 -12.05 8.24
C TYR A 262 16.98 -12.30 9.75
N LEU A 263 16.27 -13.33 10.23
CA LEU A 263 16.14 -13.58 11.66
C LEU A 263 17.34 -14.35 12.22
N PRO A 264 17.83 -13.96 13.41
CA PRO A 264 18.88 -14.71 14.10
C PRO A 264 18.38 -16.07 14.62
N ALA A 265 17.08 -16.23 14.80
CA ALA A 265 16.43 -17.48 15.18
C ALA A 265 15.01 -17.56 14.61
N HIS A 266 14.61 -18.75 14.14
CA HIS A 266 13.27 -19.01 13.65
C HIS A 266 12.32 -19.42 14.78
N PHE A 267 11.03 -19.10 14.62
CA PHE A 267 10.00 -19.43 15.59
C PHE A 267 8.61 -19.57 14.94
N SER A 268 7.63 -20.02 15.71
CA SER A 268 6.25 -20.16 15.22
C SER A 268 5.25 -19.85 16.34
N SER A 269 3.95 -19.77 15.99
CA SER A 269 2.88 -19.61 16.99
C SER A 269 2.81 -20.76 18.00
N ARG A 270 3.42 -21.92 17.70
CA ARG A 270 3.50 -23.08 18.60
C ARG A 270 4.71 -23.03 19.52
N ASP A 271 5.78 -22.37 19.09
CA ASP A 271 7.04 -22.24 19.85
C ASP A 271 7.64 -20.84 19.64
N LEU A 272 7.56 -20.01 20.69
CA LEU A 272 8.05 -18.64 20.72
C LEU A 272 9.49 -18.53 21.26
N SER A 273 10.18 -19.65 21.51
CA SER A 273 11.55 -19.62 22.05
C SER A 273 12.50 -18.82 21.16
N GLY A 274 12.43 -18.98 19.84
CA GLY A 274 13.21 -18.19 18.89
C GLY A 274 12.90 -16.70 18.92
N LYS A 275 11.67 -16.28 19.27
CA LYS A 275 11.32 -14.87 19.45
C LYS A 275 12.11 -14.23 20.59
N ALA A 276 12.29 -14.96 21.71
CA ALA A 276 13.12 -14.49 22.83
C ALA A 276 14.59 -14.33 22.42
N SER A 277 15.11 -15.22 21.57
CA SER A 277 16.45 -15.07 20.97
C SER A 277 16.55 -13.87 20.03
N CYS A 278 15.51 -13.59 19.23
CA CYS A 278 15.45 -12.39 18.40
C CYS A 278 15.47 -11.09 19.24
N LYS A 279 14.77 -11.07 20.38
CA LYS A 279 14.78 -9.94 21.31
C LYS A 279 16.16 -9.71 21.93
N ASP A 280 16.79 -10.77 22.43
CA ASP A 280 18.15 -10.72 22.98
C ASP A 280 19.15 -10.22 21.94
N TRP A 281 19.06 -10.72 20.70
CA TRP A 281 19.88 -10.25 19.59
C TRP A 281 19.64 -8.77 19.28
N LEU A 282 18.38 -8.34 19.16
CA LEU A 282 18.01 -6.97 18.83
C LEU A 282 18.49 -6.00 19.93
N GLN A 283 18.37 -6.37 21.20
CA GLN A 283 18.89 -5.57 22.31
C GLN A 283 20.41 -5.37 22.18
N ARG A 284 21.17 -6.45 21.88
CA ARG A 284 22.62 -6.35 21.70
C ARG A 284 23.01 -5.52 20.48
N GLU A 285 22.39 -5.78 19.33
CA GLU A 285 22.70 -5.10 18.08
C GLU A 285 22.43 -3.59 18.18
N MET A 286 21.37 -3.21 18.88
CA MET A 286 20.98 -1.81 19.06
C MET A 286 21.66 -1.14 20.26
N GLY A 287 22.60 -1.81 20.94
CA GLY A 287 23.30 -1.27 22.10
C GLY A 287 22.39 -1.02 23.33
N LEU A 288 21.25 -1.69 23.40
CA LEU A 288 20.34 -1.65 24.54
C LEU A 288 20.82 -2.58 25.66
N GLN A 289 20.34 -2.32 26.86
CA GLN A 289 20.50 -3.25 27.97
C GLN A 289 19.80 -4.58 27.64
N VAL A 290 20.53 -5.69 27.72
CA VAL A 290 19.96 -7.02 27.46
C VAL A 290 19.11 -7.43 28.66
N ARG A 291 17.79 -7.24 28.55
CA ARG A 291 16.81 -7.52 29.61
C ARG A 291 15.61 -8.28 29.01
N PRO A 292 15.46 -9.58 29.29
CA PRO A 292 14.32 -10.35 28.76
C PRO A 292 12.99 -9.96 29.42
N ASP A 293 13.03 -9.41 30.64
CA ASP A 293 11.89 -9.06 31.49
C ASP A 293 11.23 -7.71 31.15
N VAL A 294 11.88 -6.83 30.40
CA VAL A 294 11.31 -5.52 30.01
C VAL A 294 10.63 -5.58 28.66
N PRO A 295 9.49 -4.92 28.46
CA PRO A 295 8.89 -4.81 27.14
C PRO A 295 9.74 -3.94 26.22
N LEU A 296 9.89 -4.38 24.98
CA LEU A 296 10.55 -3.65 23.90
C LEU A 296 9.53 -3.15 22.87
N PHE A 297 9.43 -1.83 22.72
CA PHE A 297 8.68 -1.18 21.67
C PHE A 297 9.51 -1.11 20.38
N GLY A 298 8.92 -1.51 19.26
CA GLY A 298 9.48 -1.34 17.92
C GLY A 298 8.71 -0.30 17.12
N VAL A 299 9.43 0.48 16.31
CA VAL A 299 8.87 1.36 15.29
C VAL A 299 9.66 1.19 14.01
N VAL A 300 8.98 0.83 12.92
CA VAL A 300 9.52 0.94 11.56
C VAL A 300 8.56 1.82 10.75
N SER A 301 8.98 3.00 10.33
CA SER A 301 8.09 3.94 9.63
C SER A 301 8.85 5.02 8.86
N ARG A 302 8.18 5.63 7.87
CA ARG A 302 8.54 6.99 7.44
C ARG A 302 8.37 7.95 8.63
N LEU A 303 9.33 8.84 8.82
CA LEU A 303 9.31 9.84 9.88
C LEU A 303 8.55 11.07 9.41
N THR A 304 7.23 11.05 9.57
CA THR A 304 6.35 12.15 9.15
C THR A 304 5.20 12.33 10.15
N ASP A 305 4.59 13.51 10.14
CA ASP A 305 3.39 13.81 10.94
C ASP A 305 2.22 12.89 10.57
N GLN A 306 2.10 12.46 9.31
CA GLN A 306 1.08 11.49 8.90
C GLN A 306 1.14 10.21 9.75
N LYS A 307 2.36 9.78 10.11
CA LYS A 307 2.63 8.55 10.86
C LYS A 307 2.64 8.75 12.38
N GLY A 308 2.39 9.97 12.85
CA GLY A 308 2.29 10.29 14.28
C GLY A 308 3.62 10.29 15.03
N LEU A 309 4.75 10.33 14.31
CA LEU A 309 6.08 10.26 14.92
C LEU A 309 6.46 11.53 15.70
N ASP A 310 5.91 12.66 15.31
CA ASP A 310 5.95 13.90 16.09
C ASP A 310 5.38 13.73 17.50
N VAL A 311 4.33 12.91 17.66
CA VAL A 311 3.75 12.60 18.97
C VAL A 311 4.60 11.58 19.73
N VAL A 312 5.16 10.57 19.04
CA VAL A 312 6.08 9.60 19.66
C VAL A 312 7.28 10.30 20.26
N VAL A 313 7.92 11.20 19.50
CA VAL A 313 9.10 11.96 19.94
C VAL A 313 8.82 12.80 21.19
N GLN A 314 7.60 13.35 21.33
CA GLN A 314 7.19 14.11 22.51
C GLN A 314 7.05 13.27 23.78
N VAL A 315 6.86 11.95 23.65
CA VAL A 315 6.56 11.06 24.78
C VAL A 315 7.62 10.03 25.09
N ILE A 316 8.76 10.01 24.38
CA ILE A 316 9.83 9.02 24.58
C ILE A 316 10.18 8.88 26.08
N ASP A 317 10.42 9.99 26.77
CA ASP A 317 10.79 9.96 28.21
C ASP A 317 9.74 9.25 29.05
N ARG A 318 8.46 9.59 28.83
CA ARG A 318 7.31 8.99 29.52
C ARG A 318 7.12 7.51 29.18
N LEU A 319 7.52 7.07 27.98
CA LEU A 319 7.52 5.66 27.62
C LEU A 319 8.66 4.90 28.32
N LEU A 320 9.84 5.50 28.44
CA LEU A 320 10.99 4.90 29.11
C LEU A 320 10.81 4.84 30.64
N GLU A 321 10.03 5.76 31.22
CA GLU A 321 9.59 5.74 32.62
C GLU A 321 8.74 4.50 32.97
N LEU A 322 8.18 3.80 31.98
CA LEU A 322 7.46 2.53 32.17
C LEU A 322 8.40 1.33 32.42
N ASP A 323 9.73 1.56 32.55
CA ASP A 323 10.78 0.53 32.57
C ASP A 323 10.72 -0.33 31.28
N ALA A 324 10.61 0.36 30.14
CA ALA A 324 10.53 -0.24 28.81
C ALA A 324 11.69 0.24 27.94
N GLN A 325 11.85 -0.39 26.78
CA GLN A 325 12.82 0.00 25.76
C GLN A 325 12.13 0.41 24.47
N LEU A 326 12.78 1.22 23.64
CA LEU A 326 12.26 1.66 22.35
C LEU A 326 13.35 1.63 21.26
N VAL A 327 13.05 0.95 20.15
CA VAL A 327 13.85 0.97 18.93
C VAL A 327 13.07 1.63 17.81
N VAL A 328 13.69 2.58 17.12
CA VAL A 328 13.12 3.28 15.96
C VAL A 328 14.00 3.07 14.73
N LEU A 329 13.39 2.63 13.63
CA LEU A 329 13.99 2.59 12.29
C LEU A 329 13.14 3.43 11.34
N GLY A 330 13.74 4.42 10.68
CA GLY A 330 13.02 5.23 9.71
C GLY A 330 13.80 6.41 9.17
N SER A 331 13.25 7.07 8.15
CA SER A 331 13.76 8.33 7.60
C SER A 331 12.61 9.21 7.12
N GLY A 332 12.85 10.52 6.96
CA GLY A 332 11.82 11.44 6.49
C GLY A 332 12.11 12.89 6.84
N ASP A 333 11.27 13.47 7.70
CA ASP A 333 11.40 14.85 8.14
C ASP A 333 12.72 15.08 8.90
N ARG A 334 13.46 16.12 8.51
CA ARG A 334 14.80 16.40 9.05
C ARG A 334 14.77 16.79 10.53
N ALA A 335 13.70 17.44 11.00
CA ALA A 335 13.59 17.81 12.41
C ALA A 335 13.32 16.57 13.26
N LEU A 336 12.41 15.70 12.83
CA LEU A 336 12.17 14.41 13.50
C LEU A 336 13.44 13.54 13.54
N GLU A 337 14.16 13.44 12.42
CA GLU A 337 15.44 12.72 12.37
C GLU A 337 16.48 13.31 13.33
N ALA A 338 16.62 14.64 13.37
CA ALA A 338 17.57 15.31 14.24
C ALA A 338 17.24 15.07 15.71
N THR A 339 15.96 15.13 16.09
CA THR A 339 15.55 14.85 17.47
C THR A 339 15.83 13.41 17.87
N LEU A 340 15.48 12.42 17.03
CA LEU A 340 15.76 11.01 17.29
C LEU A 340 17.28 10.74 17.42
N ARG A 341 18.10 11.28 16.51
CA ARG A 341 19.58 11.16 16.59
C ARG A 341 20.15 11.77 17.86
N SER A 342 19.60 12.90 18.32
CA SER A 342 20.10 13.58 19.51
C SER A 342 19.86 12.81 20.81
N ARG A 343 18.90 11.89 20.81
CA ARG A 343 18.53 11.03 21.95
C ARG A 343 19.23 9.67 21.95
N ASP A 344 19.71 9.24 20.79
CA ASP A 344 20.38 7.95 20.63
C ASP A 344 21.65 7.89 21.50
N GLY A 345 21.77 6.82 22.30
CA GLY A 345 22.89 6.63 23.24
C GLY A 345 22.85 7.44 24.54
N TRP A 346 21.90 8.36 24.72
CA TRP A 346 21.78 9.16 25.96
C TRP A 346 20.90 8.53 27.05
N GLU A 347 20.12 7.51 26.70
CA GLU A 347 19.07 6.93 27.57
C GLU A 347 19.52 5.65 28.30
N ASP A 348 20.80 5.55 28.66
CA ASP A 348 21.40 4.43 29.40
C ASP A 348 21.07 3.04 28.81
N GLY A 349 21.01 2.93 27.48
CA GLY A 349 20.68 1.69 26.77
C GLY A 349 19.19 1.30 26.82
N ARG A 350 18.28 2.29 26.91
CA ARG A 350 16.82 2.06 26.81
C ARG A 350 16.19 2.57 25.51
N PHE A 351 16.91 3.39 24.74
CA PHE A 351 16.45 3.91 23.46
C PHE A 351 17.53 3.76 22.40
N ALA A 352 17.13 3.38 21.20
CA ALA A 352 17.99 3.34 20.03
C ALA A 352 17.26 3.81 18.77
N ALA A 353 17.94 4.56 17.91
CA ALA A 353 17.37 5.04 16.65
C ALA A 353 18.32 4.88 15.45
N VAL A 354 17.85 4.19 14.41
CA VAL A 354 18.56 4.06 13.13
C VAL A 354 17.84 4.90 12.08
N ILE A 355 18.52 5.94 11.60
CA ILE A 355 17.96 6.81 10.57
C ILE A 355 18.34 6.34 9.18
N GLY A 356 17.35 5.90 8.42
CA GLY A 356 17.51 5.37 7.07
C GLY A 356 16.55 4.23 6.77
N TYR A 357 16.85 3.50 5.70
CA TYR A 357 16.17 2.27 5.32
C TYR A 357 17.11 1.08 5.51
N ASN A 358 16.64 0.04 6.21
CA ASN A 358 17.35 -1.22 6.36
C ASN A 358 16.33 -2.35 6.44
N GLU A 359 16.22 -3.14 5.37
CA GLU A 359 15.24 -4.23 5.27
C GLU A 359 15.48 -5.31 6.33
N ALA A 360 16.73 -5.77 6.49
CA ALA A 360 17.06 -6.81 7.47
C ALA A 360 16.69 -6.36 8.90
N LEU A 361 17.03 -5.11 9.25
CA LEU A 361 16.70 -4.56 10.56
C LEU A 361 15.19 -4.40 10.76
N ALA A 362 14.42 -4.08 9.72
CA ALA A 362 12.97 -4.02 9.82
C ALA A 362 12.38 -5.38 10.23
N HIS A 363 12.79 -6.47 9.57
CA HIS A 363 12.39 -7.84 9.93
C HIS A 363 12.83 -8.22 11.35
N GLN A 364 14.04 -7.83 11.73
CA GLN A 364 14.57 -8.11 13.07
C GLN A 364 13.84 -7.32 14.16
N ILE A 365 13.40 -6.08 13.90
CA ILE A 365 12.53 -5.32 14.81
C ILE A 365 11.17 -6.00 14.94
N GLU A 366 10.55 -6.40 13.83
CA GLU A 366 9.28 -7.14 13.85
C GLU A 366 9.39 -8.45 14.63
N ALA A 367 10.52 -9.15 14.57
CA ALA A 367 10.76 -10.37 15.35
C ALA A 367 11.12 -10.11 16.81
N GLY A 368 11.98 -9.13 17.10
CA GLY A 368 12.58 -8.91 18.42
C GLY A 368 11.75 -8.04 19.36
N ALA A 369 10.89 -7.17 18.84
CA ALA A 369 10.01 -6.35 19.67
C ALA A 369 8.87 -7.18 20.29
N ASP A 370 8.34 -6.69 21.42
CA ASP A 370 7.12 -7.24 22.04
C ASP A 370 5.88 -6.48 21.58
N LEU A 371 6.03 -5.17 21.40
CA LEU A 371 4.97 -4.23 21.05
C LEU A 371 5.40 -3.37 19.86
N PHE A 372 4.51 -3.12 18.91
CA PHE A 372 4.80 -2.31 17.72
C PHE A 372 3.97 -1.03 17.70
N LEU A 373 4.59 0.14 17.73
CA LEU A 373 3.87 1.42 17.80
C LEU A 373 3.53 1.96 16.41
N MET A 374 2.24 2.18 16.14
CA MET A 374 1.73 2.75 14.89
C MET A 374 0.68 3.84 15.15
N PRO A 375 1.08 5.00 15.69
CA PRO A 375 0.17 6.09 16.04
C PRO A 375 -0.24 6.94 14.81
N SER A 376 -0.43 6.33 13.65
CA SER A 376 -0.73 7.04 12.39
C SER A 376 -1.97 7.92 12.52
N ARG A 377 -1.89 9.17 12.06
CA ARG A 377 -3.08 10.04 11.87
C ARG A 377 -3.98 9.50 10.76
N PHE A 378 -3.36 8.87 9.77
CA PHE A 378 -4.03 8.36 8.58
C PHE A 378 -3.31 7.12 8.02
N GLU A 379 -4.06 6.03 7.82
CA GLU A 379 -3.53 4.77 7.34
C GLU A 379 -4.57 4.01 6.50
N PRO A 380 -4.55 4.15 5.15
CA PRO A 380 -5.51 3.50 4.26
C PRO A 380 -5.65 2.00 4.52
N CYS A 381 -4.51 1.31 4.63
CA CYS A 381 -4.42 -0.06 5.09
C CYS A 381 -3.40 -0.18 6.23
N GLY A 382 -2.14 0.16 5.94
CA GLY A 382 -1.00 -0.20 6.77
C GLY A 382 -0.63 -1.66 6.54
N LEU A 383 0.67 -1.97 6.46
CA LEU A 383 1.15 -3.36 6.34
C LEU A 383 1.88 -3.82 7.62
N ASN A 384 2.53 -2.90 8.35
CA ASN A 384 3.33 -3.26 9.52
C ASN A 384 2.49 -3.86 10.66
N GLN A 385 1.20 -3.53 10.78
CA GLN A 385 0.33 -4.17 11.76
C GLN A 385 0.01 -5.62 11.39
N LEU A 386 0.10 -5.99 10.10
CA LEU A 386 -0.01 -7.37 9.65
C LEU A 386 1.32 -8.10 9.89
N TYR A 387 2.46 -7.49 9.56
CA TYR A 387 3.80 -8.03 9.83
C TYR A 387 4.01 -8.28 11.32
N SER A 388 3.77 -7.27 12.17
CA SER A 388 3.91 -7.40 13.63
C SER A 388 3.03 -8.51 14.19
N GLN A 389 1.75 -8.58 13.82
CA GLN A 389 0.87 -9.67 14.25
C GLN A 389 1.39 -11.04 13.80
N ARG A 390 1.86 -11.17 12.55
CA ARG A 390 2.46 -12.39 12.00
C ARG A 390 3.70 -12.84 12.77
N TYR A 391 4.48 -11.89 13.30
CA TYR A 391 5.70 -12.12 14.09
C TYR A 391 5.45 -12.17 15.61
N GLY A 392 4.19 -12.14 16.03
CA GLY A 392 3.80 -12.17 17.44
C GLY A 392 4.21 -10.91 18.21
N THR A 393 4.43 -9.80 17.52
CA THR A 393 4.64 -8.48 18.09
C THR A 393 3.30 -7.77 18.11
N LEU A 394 2.79 -7.43 19.29
CA LEU A 394 1.42 -6.94 19.41
C LEU A 394 1.35 -5.45 19.04
N PRO A 395 0.56 -5.06 18.03
CA PRO A 395 0.51 -3.68 17.59
C PRO A 395 -0.27 -2.80 18.57
N ILE A 396 0.22 -1.59 18.77
CA ILE A 396 -0.47 -0.48 19.43
C ILE A 396 -0.75 0.56 18.36
N VAL A 397 -2.02 0.72 17.99
CA VAL A 397 -2.42 1.47 16.80
C VAL A 397 -3.40 2.57 17.11
N ARG A 398 -3.38 3.64 16.32
CA ARG A 398 -4.57 4.49 16.26
C ARG A 398 -5.69 3.76 15.50
N ALA A 399 -6.91 3.81 16.01
CA ALA A 399 -8.11 3.29 15.36
C ALA A 399 -8.50 4.15 14.13
N VAL A 400 -7.77 3.98 13.03
CA VAL A 400 -7.98 4.68 11.75
C VAL A 400 -7.74 3.73 10.59
N GLY A 401 -8.55 3.85 9.54
CA GLY A 401 -8.44 3.06 8.31
C GLY A 401 -8.16 1.58 8.56
N GLY A 402 -7.19 1.02 7.85
CA GLY A 402 -6.92 -0.42 7.94
C GLY A 402 -6.34 -0.86 9.28
N LEU A 403 -5.78 0.03 10.10
CA LEU A 403 -5.35 -0.32 11.46
C LEU A 403 -6.56 -0.69 12.33
N ASP A 404 -7.68 0.00 12.15
CA ASP A 404 -8.90 -0.30 12.90
C ASP A 404 -9.51 -1.64 12.47
N ASP A 405 -9.46 -1.97 11.18
CA ASP A 405 -9.99 -3.23 10.65
C ASP A 405 -9.13 -4.45 10.98
N THR A 406 -7.80 -4.27 11.04
CA THR A 406 -6.85 -5.40 11.12
C THR A 406 -6.42 -5.73 12.53
N VAL A 407 -6.47 -4.77 13.45
CA VAL A 407 -6.16 -4.99 14.87
C VAL A 407 -7.46 -5.15 15.64
N GLU A 408 -7.57 -6.17 16.48
CA GLU A 408 -8.71 -6.31 17.40
C GLU A 408 -8.28 -5.80 18.78
N GLN A 409 -9.00 -4.83 19.34
CA GLN A 409 -8.71 -4.29 20.67
C GLN A 409 -8.73 -5.43 21.71
N PHE A 410 -7.69 -5.50 22.53
CA PHE A 410 -7.63 -6.42 23.65
C PHE A 410 -8.79 -6.19 24.62
N ASP A 411 -9.53 -7.26 24.89
CA ASP A 411 -10.61 -7.33 25.88
C ASP A 411 -10.21 -8.32 26.98
N PRO A 412 -9.76 -7.82 28.15
CA PRO A 412 -9.35 -8.66 29.26
C PRO A 412 -10.47 -9.56 29.80
N ALA A 413 -11.74 -9.14 29.70
CA ALA A 413 -12.85 -9.89 30.27
C ALA A 413 -13.12 -11.20 29.53
N HIS A 414 -12.90 -11.20 28.21
CA HIS A 414 -13.09 -12.36 27.35
C HIS A 414 -11.77 -12.97 26.83
N GLY A 415 -10.62 -12.36 27.17
CA GLY A 415 -9.32 -12.74 26.65
C GLY A 415 -9.19 -12.61 25.13
N ARG A 416 -9.99 -11.73 24.50
CA ARG A 416 -10.07 -11.55 23.04
C ARG A 416 -9.20 -10.38 22.57
N GLY A 417 -8.92 -10.29 21.27
CA GLY A 417 -8.10 -9.22 20.67
C GLY A 417 -6.75 -9.69 20.14
N THR A 418 -6.10 -8.82 19.38
CA THR A 418 -4.79 -9.02 18.74
C THR A 418 -3.86 -7.81 18.88
N GLY A 419 -4.25 -6.79 19.63
CA GLY A 419 -3.41 -5.62 19.93
C GLY A 419 -4.14 -4.59 20.77
N PHE A 420 -3.61 -3.37 20.81
CA PHE A 420 -4.16 -2.26 21.60
C PHE A 420 -4.48 -1.07 20.69
N LYS A 421 -5.58 -0.38 20.94
CA LYS A 421 -6.01 0.79 20.17
C LYS A 421 -6.11 2.04 21.02
N LEU A 422 -5.82 3.16 20.37
CA LEU A 422 -6.18 4.50 20.82
C LEU A 422 -7.02 5.20 19.75
N TRP A 423 -7.95 6.07 20.15
CA TRP A 423 -8.82 6.80 19.21
C TRP A 423 -8.30 8.22 18.95
N ASN A 424 -7.87 8.88 20.02
CA ASN A 424 -7.34 10.24 19.96
C ASN A 424 -5.81 10.18 19.98
N LEU A 425 -5.18 10.77 18.97
CA LEU A 425 -3.73 10.88 18.94
C LEU A 425 -3.29 12.10 19.76
N THR A 426 -3.18 11.91 21.07
CA THR A 426 -2.57 12.88 21.99
C THR A 426 -1.42 12.21 22.74
N PRO A 427 -0.42 12.98 23.21
CA PRO A 427 0.64 12.45 24.07
C PRO A 427 0.13 11.58 25.21
N ASP A 428 -0.92 12.03 25.91
CA ASP A 428 -1.50 11.31 27.04
C ASP A 428 -2.21 10.01 26.62
N SER A 429 -2.96 10.03 25.51
CA SER A 429 -3.66 8.83 25.03
C SER A 429 -2.67 7.77 24.57
N LEU A 430 -1.57 8.18 23.92
CA LEU A 430 -0.50 7.27 23.50
C LEU A 430 0.19 6.64 24.71
N VAL A 431 0.62 7.46 25.68
CA VAL A 431 1.29 6.97 26.90
C VAL A 431 0.36 6.06 27.70
N ALA A 432 -0.92 6.42 27.88
CA ALA A 432 -1.87 5.58 28.61
C ALA A 432 -2.07 4.21 27.95
N THR A 433 -2.14 4.17 26.61
CA THR A 433 -2.29 2.91 25.86
C THR A 433 -1.02 2.06 25.94
N CYS A 434 0.17 2.68 25.84
CA CYS A 434 1.44 1.99 26.06
C CYS A 434 1.58 1.45 27.48
N ALA A 435 1.19 2.22 28.50
CA ALA A 435 1.20 1.79 29.89
C ALA A 435 0.29 0.59 30.10
N TRP A 436 -0.90 0.57 29.50
CA TRP A 436 -1.80 -0.59 29.55
C TRP A 436 -1.19 -1.84 28.89
N ALA A 437 -0.53 -1.68 27.74
CA ALA A 437 0.14 -2.79 27.08
C ALA A 437 1.31 -3.35 27.93
N VAL A 438 2.09 -2.47 28.55
CA VAL A 438 3.19 -2.83 29.47
C VAL A 438 2.66 -3.54 30.72
N GLU A 439 1.58 -3.04 31.32
CA GLU A 439 0.90 -3.67 32.45
C GLU A 439 0.45 -5.08 32.10
N THR A 440 -0.16 -5.25 30.92
CA THR A 440 -0.61 -6.56 30.42
C THR A 440 0.57 -7.52 30.21
N TYR A 441 1.68 -7.03 29.63
CA TYR A 441 2.90 -7.82 29.43
C TYR A 441 3.47 -8.35 30.75
N ARG A 442 3.54 -7.50 31.79
CA ARG A 442 4.14 -7.84 33.08
C ARG A 442 3.24 -8.66 33.99
N HIS A 443 2.01 -8.21 34.17
CA HIS A 443 1.12 -8.73 35.20
C HIS A 443 0.13 -9.76 34.68
N HIS A 444 -0.03 -9.85 33.35
CA HIS A 444 -0.90 -10.83 32.69
C HIS A 444 -0.20 -11.60 31.56
N PRO A 445 0.99 -12.20 31.80
CA PRO A 445 1.81 -12.81 30.75
C PRO A 445 1.13 -13.97 30.01
N ALA A 446 0.21 -14.69 30.67
CA ALA A 446 -0.57 -15.74 30.02
C ALA A 446 -1.54 -15.16 28.98
N ALA A 447 -2.23 -14.06 29.31
CA ALA A 447 -3.13 -13.38 28.40
C ALA A 447 -2.37 -12.72 27.23
N PHE A 448 -1.22 -12.11 27.52
CA PHE A 448 -0.35 -11.54 26.49
C PHE A 448 0.10 -12.60 25.48
N ARG A 449 0.59 -13.76 25.96
CA ARG A 449 1.01 -14.87 25.08
C ARG A 449 -0.15 -15.41 24.24
N GLU A 450 -1.34 -15.52 24.80
CA GLU A 450 -2.50 -15.98 24.04
C GLU A 450 -2.92 -14.97 22.96
N MET A 451 -2.82 -13.67 23.26
CA MET A 451 -3.00 -12.60 22.29
C MET A 451 -1.97 -12.70 21.15
N GLN A 452 -0.69 -12.94 21.48
CA GLN A 452 0.38 -13.14 20.49
C GLN A 452 0.07 -14.33 19.57
N ARG A 453 -0.29 -15.49 20.13
CA ARG A 453 -0.62 -16.67 19.31
C ARG A 453 -1.80 -16.41 18.38
N ARG A 454 -2.85 -15.76 18.90
CA ARG A 454 -4.01 -15.40 18.09
C ARG A 454 -3.62 -14.51 16.92
N ALA A 455 -2.84 -13.45 17.18
CA ALA A 455 -2.32 -12.56 16.17
C ALA A 455 -1.54 -13.32 15.09
N MET A 456 -0.64 -14.23 15.46
CA MET A 456 0.18 -15.02 14.53
C MET A 456 -0.60 -16.04 13.68
N THR A 457 -1.78 -16.46 14.15
CA THR A 457 -2.63 -17.45 13.48
C THR A 457 -3.76 -16.84 12.65
N LYS A 458 -3.93 -15.51 12.71
CA LYS A 458 -4.92 -14.81 11.90
C LYS A 458 -4.54 -14.94 10.41
N PRO A 459 -5.48 -15.30 9.53
CA PRO A 459 -5.19 -15.39 8.10
C PRO A 459 -4.95 -13.98 7.54
N MET A 460 -3.75 -13.73 7.02
CA MET A 460 -3.32 -12.42 6.48
C MET A 460 -2.77 -12.50 5.06
N GLY A 461 -2.73 -13.70 4.45
CA GLY A 461 -2.22 -13.89 3.10
C GLY A 461 -3.17 -13.37 2.01
N TRP A 462 -2.62 -13.16 0.82
CA TRP A 462 -3.33 -12.61 -0.34
C TRP A 462 -4.50 -13.45 -0.87
N ASP A 463 -4.58 -14.75 -0.56
CA ASP A 463 -5.72 -15.59 -0.99
C ASP A 463 -7.06 -15.10 -0.41
N VAL A 464 -7.07 -14.55 0.80
CA VAL A 464 -8.28 -14.00 1.41
C VAL A 464 -8.71 -12.73 0.66
N SER A 465 -7.78 -11.82 0.41
CA SER A 465 -8.03 -10.57 -0.32
C SER A 465 -8.47 -10.84 -1.76
N ALA A 466 -7.84 -11.79 -2.44
CA ALA A 466 -8.12 -12.14 -3.84
C ALA A 466 -9.58 -12.56 -4.06
N ARG A 467 -10.19 -13.28 -3.10
CA ARG A 467 -11.63 -13.64 -3.16
C ARG A 467 -12.52 -12.39 -3.18
N GLY A 468 -12.21 -11.40 -2.33
CA GLY A 468 -12.94 -10.14 -2.33
C GLY A 468 -12.84 -9.40 -3.67
N TYR A 469 -11.67 -9.46 -4.31
CA TYR A 469 -11.49 -8.88 -5.65
C TYR A 469 -12.25 -9.66 -6.73
N GLU A 470 -12.30 -11.00 -6.66
CA GLU A 470 -13.11 -11.84 -7.58
C GLU A 470 -14.59 -11.45 -7.56
N ASP A 471 -15.15 -11.23 -6.36
CA ASP A 471 -16.53 -10.78 -6.19
C ASP A 471 -16.75 -9.41 -6.84
N VAL A 472 -15.84 -8.45 -6.62
CA VAL A 472 -15.91 -7.12 -7.25
C VAL A 472 -15.81 -7.20 -8.76
N TYR A 473 -14.91 -8.03 -9.31
CA TYR A 473 -14.78 -8.22 -10.75
C TYR A 473 -16.06 -8.82 -11.35
N ALA A 474 -16.67 -9.79 -10.67
CA ALA A 474 -17.94 -10.35 -11.10
C ALA A 474 -19.05 -9.28 -11.11
N TRP A 475 -19.18 -8.48 -10.05
CA TRP A 475 -20.14 -7.37 -9.99
C TRP A 475 -19.89 -6.32 -11.08
N ALA A 476 -18.62 -5.97 -11.33
CA ALA A 476 -18.24 -5.03 -12.37
C ALA A 476 -18.67 -5.55 -13.76
N LEU A 477 -18.47 -6.83 -14.04
CA LEU A 477 -18.87 -7.44 -15.31
C LEU A 477 -20.39 -7.49 -15.48
N THR A 478 -21.12 -7.89 -14.44
CA THR A 478 -22.59 -7.88 -14.43
C THR A 478 -23.12 -6.49 -14.75
N ARG A 479 -22.59 -5.46 -14.08
CA ARG A 479 -22.99 -4.06 -14.32
C ARG A 479 -22.64 -3.59 -15.72
N ARG A 480 -21.45 -3.89 -16.23
CA ARG A 480 -21.01 -3.47 -17.57
C ARG A 480 -21.83 -4.11 -18.69
N ARG A 481 -22.22 -5.38 -18.51
CA ARG A 481 -22.92 -6.17 -19.53
C ARG A 481 -24.45 -6.09 -19.42
N GLY A 482 -24.97 -5.46 -18.36
CA GLY A 482 -26.41 -5.24 -18.16
C GLY A 482 -27.21 -6.51 -17.87
N SER A 483 -26.58 -7.49 -17.22
CA SER A 483 -27.18 -8.80 -16.87
C SER A 483 -27.80 -8.81 -15.48
#